data_AF-A0A2T6CQW7-F1
#
_entry.id   AF-A0A2T6CQW7-F1
#
_cell.length_a   1.000
_cell.length_b   1.000
_cell.length_c   1.000
_cell.angle_alpha   90.00
_cell.angle_beta   90.00
_cell.angle_gamma   90.00
#
_symmetry.space_group_name_H-M   'P 1'
#
loop_
_entity.id
_entity.type
_entity.pdbx_description
1 polymer ?
#
loop_
_entity_poly.entity_id
_entity_poly.type
_entity_poly.pdbx_seq_one_letter_code
_entity_poly.pdbx_strand_id
1 'polypeptide(L)'
;MRPAACIARAARRSVLRLGALLALALVACAAPEVREVDSALVYVRVHAVATDLPSAEQLRQRACILDLRYAAAAAPDAELLAAWLKFHAHRQRPVFVLVNSATGPAVQAALARPGHPAGVLTVGLRGQRFAADITVDDSAENERRGYDAFAAGTTLLALTTDLPAKVRNDEASLSRDPLAEPASPVAADSAAQPGEATPPKDAVLQRAIHLHRGLQALAGATQPPPARK
;
A
#
# COMPACT_ATOMS: atom_id res chain seq x y z
N MET A 1 88.68 20.28 6.08
CA MET A 1 87.87 20.51 4.86
C MET A 1 86.43 20.05 5.13
N ARG A 2 85.45 20.97 5.08
CA ARG A 2 84.01 20.68 4.89
C ARG A 2 83.78 20.28 3.41
N PRO A 3 82.68 19.63 2.96
CA PRO A 3 81.27 19.65 3.41
C PRO A 3 80.67 18.21 3.56
N ALA A 4 79.41 17.91 3.87
CA ALA A 4 78.14 18.50 3.48
C ALA A 4 77.01 18.12 4.46
N ALA A 5 76.07 19.05 4.62
CA ALA A 5 74.78 18.82 5.24
C ALA A 5 73.87 18.01 4.30
N CYS A 6 73.02 17.15 4.84
CA CYS A 6 71.74 16.85 4.19
C CYS A 6 70.65 16.72 5.24
N ILE A 7 69.70 17.63 5.12
CA ILE A 7 68.47 17.81 5.88
C ILE A 7 67.47 16.76 5.41
N ALA A 8 66.81 16.04 6.32
CA ALA A 8 65.44 15.58 6.07
C ALA A 8 64.71 15.22 7.38
N ARG A 9 63.99 16.21 7.91
CA ARG A 9 62.79 15.98 8.72
C ARG A 9 61.70 15.43 7.81
N ALA A 10 61.13 14.28 8.14
CA ALA A 10 59.80 13.86 7.69
C ALA A 10 59.20 12.94 8.77
N ALA A 11 58.75 13.49 9.90
CA ALA A 11 57.38 13.98 10.08
C ALA A 11 56.30 12.92 9.75
N ARG A 12 56.10 12.00 10.70
CA ARG A 12 54.80 11.59 11.27
C ARG A 12 53.59 11.82 10.35
N ARG A 13 53.30 10.90 9.42
CA ARG A 13 52.02 10.87 8.68
C ARG A 13 51.63 9.44 8.30
N SER A 14 51.38 8.57 9.28
CA SER A 14 50.99 7.16 8.95
C SER A 14 49.99 6.51 9.90
N VAL A 15 49.12 7.26 10.60
CA VAL A 15 48.10 6.63 11.48
C VAL A 15 46.66 7.11 11.23
N LEU A 16 46.43 8.04 10.29
CA LEU A 16 45.07 8.54 9.99
C LEU A 16 44.56 8.12 8.61
N ARG A 17 44.51 6.81 8.31
CA ARG A 17 43.71 6.25 7.20
C ARG A 17 43.17 4.83 7.50
N LEU A 18 42.81 4.55 8.75
CA LEU A 18 42.16 3.28 9.11
C LEU A 18 40.96 3.47 10.06
N GLY A 19 40.25 4.60 9.93
CA GLY A 19 39.14 4.97 10.83
C GLY A 19 37.99 5.69 10.13
N ALA A 20 37.76 5.42 8.84
CA ALA A 20 36.68 6.06 8.07
C ALA A 20 35.96 5.11 7.10
N LEU A 21 35.96 3.80 7.37
CA LEU A 21 35.24 2.78 6.61
C LEU A 21 34.28 1.96 7.50
N LEU A 22 33.90 2.50 8.66
CA LEU A 22 32.98 1.87 9.62
C LEU A 22 31.75 2.74 9.92
N ALA A 23 31.35 3.58 8.97
CA ALA A 23 30.24 4.51 9.15
C ALA A 23 29.47 4.72 7.84
N LEU A 24 28.86 3.67 7.28
CA LEU A 24 27.64 3.78 6.45
C LEU A 24 27.09 2.40 6.06
N ALA A 25 26.50 1.67 7.01
CA ALA A 25 25.58 0.57 6.68
C ALA A 25 24.67 0.25 7.87
N LEU A 26 24.12 1.27 8.53
CA LEU A 26 22.88 1.07 9.28
C LEU A 26 21.76 0.97 8.24
N VAL A 27 21.64 -0.20 7.60
CA VAL A 27 20.39 -0.57 6.96
C VAL A 27 19.41 -0.74 8.11
N ALA A 28 18.60 0.28 8.36
CA ALA A 28 17.44 0.15 9.21
C ALA A 28 16.52 -0.87 8.52
N CYS A 29 16.62 -2.14 8.90
CA CYS A 29 15.58 -3.11 8.62
C CYS A 29 14.35 -2.66 9.40
N ALA A 30 13.51 -1.85 8.74
CA ALA A 30 12.19 -1.54 9.26
C ALA A 30 11.45 -2.86 9.40
N ALA A 31 10.97 -3.17 10.61
CA ALA A 31 10.17 -4.37 10.83
C ALA A 31 8.91 -4.31 9.95
N PRO A 32 8.40 -5.44 9.46
CA PRO A 32 7.17 -5.48 8.67
C PRO A 32 6.04 -4.76 9.39
N GLU A 33 5.40 -3.82 8.69
CA GLU A 33 4.28 -3.07 9.26
C GLU A 33 2.98 -3.88 9.11
N VAL A 34 2.70 -4.68 10.15
CA VAL A 34 1.49 -5.50 10.25
C VAL A 34 0.41 -4.75 11.02
N ARG A 35 -0.79 -4.63 10.44
CA ARG A 35 -1.97 -4.03 11.06
C ARG A 35 -3.16 -4.97 10.96
N GLU A 36 -3.95 -5.03 12.02
CA GLU A 36 -5.25 -5.71 11.98
C GLU A 36 -6.28 -4.77 11.35
N VAL A 37 -6.97 -5.24 10.31
CA VAL A 37 -8.07 -4.49 9.68
C VAL A 37 -9.38 -4.83 10.38
N ASP A 38 -9.60 -6.12 10.59
CA ASP A 38 -10.66 -6.72 11.40
C ASP A 38 -10.21 -8.11 11.91
N SER A 39 -11.09 -8.84 12.59
CA SER A 39 -10.76 -10.13 13.19
C SER A 39 -10.35 -11.22 12.19
N ALA A 40 -10.67 -11.06 10.90
CA ALA A 40 -10.45 -12.05 9.85
C ALA A 40 -9.50 -11.57 8.73
N LEU A 41 -9.06 -10.31 8.77
CA LEU A 41 -8.21 -9.68 7.76
C LEU A 41 -7.02 -8.94 8.38
N VAL A 42 -5.83 -9.27 7.90
CA VAL A 42 -4.58 -8.60 8.25
C VAL A 42 -4.08 -7.81 7.06
N TYR A 43 -3.57 -6.61 7.31
CA TYR A 43 -2.84 -5.80 6.36
C TYR A 43 -1.34 -5.84 6.68
N VAL A 44 -0.51 -6.09 5.68
CA VAL A 44 0.95 -6.13 5.80
C VAL A 44 1.58 -5.29 4.71
N ARG A 45 2.32 -4.26 5.10
CA ARG A 45 3.14 -3.47 4.18
C ARG A 45 4.55 -4.06 4.09
N VAL A 46 4.97 -4.34 2.87
CA VAL A 46 6.26 -4.95 2.56
C VAL A 46 7.14 -3.91 1.88
N HIS A 47 8.24 -3.56 2.53
CA HIS A 47 9.27 -2.70 1.95
C HIS A 47 10.40 -3.56 1.36
N ALA A 48 10.77 -4.63 2.06
CA ALA A 48 11.78 -5.60 1.66
C ALA A 48 11.19 -7.01 1.64
N VAL A 49 11.04 -7.57 0.43
CA VAL A 49 10.38 -8.88 0.22
C VAL A 49 11.06 -10.02 0.99
N ALA A 50 12.39 -9.98 1.14
CA ALA A 50 13.12 -11.02 1.86
C ALA A 50 12.79 -11.09 3.37
N THR A 51 12.39 -9.97 3.98
CA THR A 51 12.29 -9.86 5.45
C THR A 51 10.88 -9.57 5.94
N ASP A 52 10.03 -8.98 5.11
CA ASP A 52 8.76 -8.41 5.58
C ASP A 52 7.57 -9.33 5.29
N LEU A 53 7.78 -10.49 4.67
CA LEU A 53 6.72 -11.46 4.43
C LEU A 53 6.22 -12.02 5.77
N PRO A 54 4.89 -12.03 6.00
CA PRO A 54 4.36 -12.43 7.30
C PRO A 54 4.47 -13.95 7.50
N SER A 55 4.76 -14.37 8.72
CA SER A 55 4.78 -15.78 9.10
C SER A 55 3.37 -16.37 9.16
N ALA A 56 3.29 -17.72 9.12
CA ALA A 56 2.02 -18.42 9.31
C ALA A 56 1.37 -18.09 10.68
N GLU A 57 2.19 -17.86 11.71
CA GLU A 57 1.74 -17.44 13.03
C GLU A 57 1.13 -16.04 12.99
N GLN A 58 1.74 -15.07 12.30
CA GLN A 58 1.18 -13.72 12.17
C GLN A 58 -0.17 -13.73 11.45
N LEU A 59 -0.33 -14.62 10.46
CA LEU A 59 -1.59 -14.76 9.74
C LEU A 59 -2.69 -15.42 10.58
N ARG A 60 -2.39 -16.34 11.51
CA ARG A 60 -3.40 -17.04 12.36
C ARG A 60 -4.63 -17.53 11.60
N GLN A 61 -4.44 -18.13 10.42
CA GLN A 61 -5.53 -18.57 9.57
C GLN A 61 -6.45 -17.45 9.01
N ARG A 62 -6.00 -16.20 8.99
CA ARG A 62 -6.73 -15.06 8.43
C ARG A 62 -6.41 -14.86 6.95
N ALA A 63 -7.29 -14.11 6.27
CA ALA A 63 -6.99 -13.53 4.97
C ALA A 63 -5.95 -12.40 5.13
N CYS A 64 -5.26 -12.05 4.04
CA CYS A 64 -4.19 -11.08 4.08
C CYS A 64 -4.30 -10.07 2.93
N ILE A 65 -4.08 -8.79 3.22
CA ILE A 65 -3.70 -7.78 2.23
C ILE A 65 -2.19 -7.62 2.31
N LEU A 66 -1.49 -7.98 1.23
CA LEU A 66 -0.05 -7.81 1.09
C LEU A 66 0.21 -6.59 0.21
N ASP A 67 0.63 -5.48 0.81
CA ASP A 67 0.95 -4.27 0.07
C ASP A 67 2.39 -4.30 -0.44
N LEU A 68 2.54 -4.53 -1.75
CA LEU A 68 3.81 -4.55 -2.49
C LEU A 68 3.98 -3.29 -3.37
N ARG A 69 3.13 -2.27 -3.19
CA ARG A 69 3.26 -1.01 -3.93
C ARG A 69 4.60 -0.38 -3.58
N TYR A 70 5.32 0.06 -4.62
CA TYR A 70 6.69 0.62 -4.50
C TYR A 70 7.76 -0.33 -3.92
N ALA A 71 7.42 -1.59 -3.63
CA ALA A 71 8.42 -2.58 -3.20
C ALA A 71 9.29 -2.99 -4.39
N ALA A 72 10.60 -3.07 -4.17
CA ALA A 72 11.56 -3.59 -5.13
C ALA A 72 12.27 -4.81 -4.54
N ALA A 73 12.56 -5.79 -5.38
CA ALA A 73 13.22 -7.02 -4.97
C ALA A 73 14.10 -7.55 -6.10
N ALA A 74 15.18 -8.24 -5.74
CA ALA A 74 15.95 -9.01 -6.71
C ALA A 74 15.18 -10.29 -7.11
N ALA A 75 15.59 -10.92 -8.21
CA ALA A 75 15.00 -12.19 -8.66
C ALA A 75 14.87 -13.27 -7.56
N PRO A 76 15.89 -13.56 -6.72
CA PRO A 76 15.74 -14.58 -5.67
C PRO A 76 14.66 -14.21 -4.64
N ASP A 77 14.56 -12.94 -4.26
CA ASP A 77 13.54 -12.49 -3.30
C ASP A 77 12.13 -12.54 -3.92
N ALA A 78 12.00 -12.27 -5.21
CA ALA A 78 10.75 -12.45 -5.94
C ALA A 78 10.33 -13.94 -6.02
N GLU A 79 11.29 -14.87 -6.11
CA GLU A 79 11.00 -16.31 -5.97
C GLU A 79 10.53 -16.68 -4.56
N LEU A 80 11.11 -16.07 -3.52
CA LEU A 80 10.65 -16.25 -2.14
C LEU A 80 9.19 -15.79 -1.99
N LEU A 81 8.82 -14.66 -2.58
CA LEU A 81 7.41 -14.22 -2.63
C LEU A 81 6.52 -15.24 -3.32
N ALA A 82 6.91 -15.75 -4.49
CA ALA A 82 6.13 -16.74 -5.23
C ALA A 82 5.93 -18.03 -4.41
N ALA A 83 6.98 -18.52 -3.77
CA ALA A 83 6.92 -19.67 -2.87
C ALA A 83 6.03 -19.40 -1.64
N TRP A 84 6.13 -18.20 -1.06
CA TRP A 84 5.31 -17.78 0.08
C TRP A 84 3.83 -17.76 -0.28
N LEU A 85 3.47 -17.16 -1.43
CA LEU A 85 2.09 -17.12 -1.93
C LEU A 85 1.54 -18.53 -2.16
N LYS A 86 2.36 -19.45 -2.68
CA LYS A 86 1.98 -20.85 -2.89
C LYS A 86 1.62 -21.58 -1.60
N PHE A 87 2.27 -21.25 -0.49
CA PHE A 87 2.02 -21.90 0.79
C PHE A 87 0.85 -21.27 1.56
N HIS A 88 0.64 -19.96 1.43
CA HIS A 88 -0.29 -19.22 2.27
C HIS A 88 -1.63 -18.89 1.62
N ALA A 89 -1.67 -18.70 0.29
CA ALA A 89 -2.88 -18.32 -0.42
C ALA A 89 -3.75 -19.54 -0.77
N HIS A 90 -5.02 -19.48 -0.38
CA HIS A 90 -6.05 -20.46 -0.72
C HIS A 90 -7.44 -19.82 -0.72
N ARG A 91 -8.44 -20.49 -1.29
CA ARG A 91 -9.80 -19.93 -1.43
C ARG A 91 -10.45 -19.51 -0.11
N GLN A 92 -10.15 -20.20 0.99
CA GLN A 92 -10.70 -19.89 2.32
C GLN A 92 -9.92 -18.79 3.05
N ARG A 93 -8.66 -18.54 2.66
CA ARG A 93 -7.84 -17.46 3.19
C ARG A 93 -7.13 -16.75 2.02
N PRO A 94 -7.87 -15.91 1.29
CA PRO A 94 -7.30 -15.24 0.13
C PRO A 94 -6.20 -14.27 0.54
N VAL A 95 -5.25 -14.08 -0.38
CA VAL A 95 -4.22 -13.05 -0.30
C VAL A 95 -4.50 -12.02 -1.40
N PHE A 96 -4.84 -10.81 -0.99
CA PHE A 96 -5.00 -9.67 -1.88
C PHE A 96 -3.66 -8.94 -1.97
N VAL A 97 -3.05 -8.91 -3.15
CA VAL A 97 -1.73 -8.31 -3.36
C VAL A 97 -1.91 -6.94 -3.99
N LEU A 98 -1.55 -5.86 -3.28
CA LEU A 98 -1.61 -4.51 -3.84
C LEU A 98 -0.34 -4.25 -4.64
N VAL A 99 -0.49 -3.82 -5.88
CA VAL A 99 0.61 -3.58 -6.81
C VAL A 99 0.41 -2.31 -7.59
N ASN A 100 1.52 -1.69 -8.01
CA ASN A 100 1.48 -0.54 -8.90
C ASN A 100 2.58 -0.59 -9.98
N SER A 101 2.59 0.43 -10.85
CA SER A 101 3.61 0.57 -11.89
C SER A 101 5.03 0.78 -11.35
N ALA A 102 5.17 1.18 -10.08
CA ALA A 102 6.44 1.38 -9.40
C ALA A 102 6.91 0.13 -8.63
N THR A 103 6.09 -0.91 -8.48
CA THR A 103 6.53 -2.21 -7.97
C THR A 103 7.63 -2.77 -8.89
N GLY A 104 8.70 -3.31 -8.30
CA GLY A 104 9.87 -3.75 -9.03
C GLY A 104 9.56 -4.81 -10.09
N PRO A 105 10.24 -4.81 -11.25
CA PRO A 105 9.91 -5.69 -12.37
C PRO A 105 10.05 -7.18 -12.04
N ALA A 106 11.00 -7.57 -11.17
CA ALA A 106 11.12 -8.97 -10.72
C ALA A 106 9.90 -9.43 -9.92
N VAL A 107 9.35 -8.57 -9.06
CA VAL A 107 8.12 -8.83 -8.28
C VAL A 107 6.93 -8.93 -9.23
N GLN A 108 6.77 -7.97 -10.14
CA GLN A 108 5.71 -8.01 -11.15
C GLN A 108 5.79 -9.28 -12.03
N ALA A 109 6.99 -9.68 -12.45
CA ALA A 109 7.20 -10.89 -13.23
C ALA A 109 6.87 -12.16 -12.42
N ALA A 110 7.15 -12.18 -11.12
CA ALA A 110 6.75 -13.28 -10.24
C ALA A 110 5.22 -13.38 -10.09
N LEU A 111 4.52 -12.25 -10.05
CA LEU A 111 3.05 -12.14 -9.95
C LEU A 111 2.30 -12.30 -11.29
N ALA A 112 2.99 -12.26 -12.43
CA ALA A 112 2.41 -12.45 -13.75
C ALA A 112 2.47 -13.92 -14.21
N ARG A 113 2.97 -14.85 -13.38
CA ARG A 113 3.21 -16.22 -13.80
C ARG A 113 1.89 -16.96 -14.02
N PRO A 114 1.74 -17.69 -15.12
CA PRO A 114 0.60 -18.58 -15.29
C PRO A 114 0.52 -19.58 -14.13
N GLY A 115 -0.70 -19.84 -13.64
CA GLY A 115 -0.92 -20.86 -12.61
C GLY A 115 -0.66 -20.41 -11.18
N HIS A 116 -0.91 -19.12 -10.87
CA HIS A 116 -0.93 -18.67 -9.48
C HIS A 116 -1.86 -19.54 -8.61
N PRO A 117 -1.51 -19.75 -7.33
CA PRO A 117 -2.33 -20.52 -6.41
C PRO A 117 -3.75 -19.94 -6.35
N ALA A 118 -4.74 -20.82 -6.31
CA ALA A 118 -6.12 -20.39 -6.09
C ALA A 118 -6.20 -19.54 -4.81
N GLY A 119 -6.76 -18.33 -4.88
CA GLY A 119 -6.86 -17.43 -3.73
C GLY A 119 -5.81 -16.31 -3.66
N VAL A 120 -4.93 -16.18 -4.65
CA VAL A 120 -4.19 -14.93 -4.88
C VAL A 120 -5.02 -14.01 -5.79
N LEU A 121 -5.17 -12.75 -5.42
CA LEU A 121 -5.81 -11.72 -6.24
C LEU A 121 -4.97 -10.45 -6.21
N THR A 122 -4.51 -9.99 -7.37
CA THR A 122 -3.80 -8.73 -7.51
C THR A 122 -4.77 -7.57 -7.68
N VAL A 123 -4.49 -6.45 -7.00
CA VAL A 123 -5.31 -5.23 -7.04
C VAL A 123 -4.39 -4.07 -7.38
N GLY A 124 -4.73 -3.31 -8.41
CA GLY A 124 -3.93 -2.16 -8.87
C GLY A 124 -4.78 -1.15 -9.64
N LEU A 125 -4.17 -0.04 -10.05
CA LEU A 125 -4.85 0.96 -10.88
C LEU A 125 -5.04 0.44 -12.31
N ARG A 126 -6.08 0.94 -12.98
CA ARG A 126 -6.27 0.73 -14.41
C ARG A 126 -5.13 1.36 -15.23
N GLY A 127 -4.77 0.71 -16.34
CA GLY A 127 -3.79 1.25 -17.31
C GLY A 127 -2.33 1.08 -16.91
N GLN A 128 -2.04 0.30 -15.88
CA GLN A 128 -0.67 -0.07 -15.52
C GLN A 128 -0.07 -1.07 -16.52
N ARG A 129 1.27 -1.08 -16.66
CA ARG A 129 1.99 -2.06 -17.49
C ARG A 129 1.77 -3.50 -17.02
N PHE A 130 1.65 -3.69 -15.71
CA PHE A 130 1.22 -4.93 -15.09
C PHE A 130 -0.31 -4.95 -15.04
N ALA A 131 -0.92 -5.97 -15.63
CA ALA A 131 -2.37 -6.16 -15.60
C ALA A 131 -2.77 -6.85 -14.28
N ALA A 132 -3.27 -6.07 -13.32
CA ALA A 132 -3.85 -6.62 -12.10
C ALA A 132 -5.19 -7.32 -12.37
N ASP A 133 -5.50 -8.36 -11.59
CA ASP A 133 -6.76 -9.12 -11.67
C ASP A 133 -7.96 -8.20 -11.44
N ILE A 134 -7.83 -7.28 -10.48
CA ILE A 134 -8.83 -6.26 -10.17
C ILE A 134 -8.22 -4.89 -10.40
N THR A 135 -8.80 -4.15 -11.35
CA THR A 135 -8.41 -2.77 -11.62
C THR A 135 -9.30 -1.77 -10.89
N VAL A 136 -8.69 -0.69 -10.41
CA VAL A 136 -9.35 0.44 -9.74
C VAL A 136 -9.15 1.70 -10.58
N ASP A 137 -10.22 2.48 -10.71
CA ASP A 137 -10.19 3.78 -11.37
C ASP A 137 -9.79 4.87 -10.37
N ASP A 138 -8.53 5.25 -10.40
CA ASP A 138 -7.97 6.38 -9.65
C ASP A 138 -6.68 6.87 -10.35
N SER A 139 -6.14 8.00 -9.89
CA SER A 139 -4.86 8.52 -10.36
C SER A 139 -3.68 7.94 -9.57
N ALA A 140 -2.53 7.82 -10.23
CA ALA A 140 -1.28 7.41 -9.56
C ALA A 140 -0.84 8.40 -8.46
N GLU A 141 -1.22 9.68 -8.60
CA GLU A 141 -0.95 10.72 -7.60
C GLU A 141 -1.78 10.51 -6.33
N ASN A 142 -3.09 10.23 -6.46
CA ASN A 142 -3.96 9.93 -5.32
C ASN A 142 -3.53 8.65 -4.62
N GLU A 143 -3.21 7.60 -5.37
CA GLU A 143 -2.66 6.36 -4.84
C GLU A 143 -1.38 6.62 -4.02
N ARG A 144 -0.47 7.43 -4.58
CA ARG A 144 0.76 7.80 -3.89
C ARG A 144 0.49 8.56 -2.60
N ARG A 145 -0.42 9.53 -2.63
CA ARG A 145 -0.83 10.30 -1.44
C ARG A 145 -1.41 9.40 -0.36
N GLY A 146 -2.25 8.43 -0.72
CA GLY A 146 -2.80 7.46 0.23
C GLY A 146 -1.72 6.58 0.85
N TYR A 147 -0.80 6.06 0.02
CA TYR A 147 0.35 5.27 0.46
C TYR A 147 1.27 6.03 1.43
N ASP A 148 1.60 7.29 1.10
CA ASP A 148 2.48 8.13 1.92
C ASP A 148 1.77 8.58 3.22
N ALA A 149 0.47 8.87 3.16
CA ALA A 149 -0.31 9.24 4.35
C ALA A 149 -0.37 8.11 5.39
N PHE A 150 -0.42 6.85 4.96
CA PHE A 150 -0.28 5.71 5.87
C PHE A 150 1.08 5.71 6.57
N ALA A 151 2.18 5.95 5.83
CA ALA A 151 3.52 6.07 6.41
C ALA A 151 3.62 7.24 7.40
N ALA A 152 2.87 8.33 7.16
CA ALA A 152 2.78 9.48 8.04
C ALA A 152 1.88 9.26 9.28
N GLY A 153 1.33 8.05 9.47
CA GLY A 153 0.54 7.69 10.65
C GLY A 153 -0.98 7.83 10.49
N THR A 154 -1.49 8.09 9.28
CA THR A 154 -2.93 8.07 9.01
C THR A 154 -3.47 6.65 9.21
N THR A 155 -4.59 6.51 9.91
CA THR A 155 -5.16 5.18 10.21
C THR A 155 -5.74 4.52 8.95
N LEU A 156 -5.74 3.18 8.90
CA LEU A 156 -6.36 2.43 7.80
C LEU A 156 -7.84 2.80 7.61
N LEU A 157 -8.57 3.03 8.71
CA LEU A 157 -9.96 3.46 8.67
C LEU A 157 -10.10 4.82 7.97
N ALA A 158 -9.25 5.80 8.29
CA ALA A 158 -9.31 7.12 7.66
C ALA A 158 -8.98 7.09 6.16
N LEU A 159 -8.07 6.22 5.74
CA LEU A 159 -7.70 6.03 4.33
C LEU A 159 -8.79 5.31 3.50
N THR A 160 -9.68 4.56 4.15
CA THR A 160 -10.62 3.65 3.48
C THR A 160 -12.07 4.03 3.67
N THR A 161 -12.37 4.95 4.60
CA THR A 161 -13.71 5.50 4.78
C THR A 161 -13.97 6.54 3.72
N ASP A 162 -15.05 6.35 2.96
CA ASP A 162 -15.58 7.43 2.14
C ASP A 162 -16.35 8.37 3.08
N LEU A 163 -15.84 9.58 3.27
CA LEU A 163 -16.58 10.67 3.89
C LEU A 163 -17.06 11.55 2.75
N PRO A 164 -18.17 11.20 2.05
CA PRO A 164 -18.74 12.11 1.09
C PRO A 164 -19.07 13.40 1.85
N ALA A 165 -18.50 14.52 1.40
CA ALA A 165 -18.88 15.83 1.91
C ALA A 165 -20.39 15.92 1.76
N LYS A 166 -21.11 15.81 2.88
CA LYS A 166 -22.56 15.84 2.89
C LYS A 166 -22.98 17.16 2.25
N VAL A 167 -23.42 17.10 1.00
CA VAL A 167 -24.05 18.23 0.34
C VAL A 167 -25.28 18.54 1.18
N ARG A 168 -25.27 19.69 1.86
CA ARG A 168 -26.45 20.21 2.53
C ARG A 168 -27.41 20.61 1.41
N ASN A 169 -28.25 19.68 0.98
CA ASN A 169 -29.46 20.04 0.26
C ASN A 169 -30.34 20.73 1.31
N ASP A 170 -30.31 22.06 1.32
CA ASP A 170 -31.33 22.82 2.03
C ASP A 170 -32.67 22.58 1.32
N GLU A 171 -33.74 22.42 2.08
CA GLU A 171 -35.07 22.16 1.52
C GLU A 171 -35.54 23.32 0.61
N ALA A 172 -34.91 24.49 0.75
CA ALA A 172 -35.08 25.66 -0.13
C ALA A 172 -34.62 25.43 -1.58
N SER A 173 -33.62 24.57 -1.81
CA SER A 173 -33.16 24.23 -3.18
C SER A 173 -34.14 23.32 -3.93
N LEU A 174 -35.03 22.61 -3.22
CA LEU A 174 -36.02 21.71 -3.82
C LEU A 174 -37.31 22.43 -4.26
N SER A 175 -37.48 23.73 -3.93
CA SER A 175 -38.68 24.51 -4.24
C SER A 175 -38.63 25.25 -5.59
N ARG A 176 -37.59 25.04 -6.41
CA ARG A 176 -37.52 25.69 -7.73
C ARG A 176 -38.45 24.99 -8.73
N ASP A 177 -39.58 25.65 -8.95
CA ASP A 177 -40.52 25.34 -10.03
C ASP A 177 -39.80 25.43 -11.39
N PRO A 178 -39.81 24.38 -12.24
CA PRO A 178 -39.10 24.38 -13.52
C PRO A 178 -39.70 25.29 -14.61
N LEU A 179 -40.64 26.18 -14.25
CA LEU A 179 -41.32 27.09 -15.17
C LEU A 179 -40.80 28.54 -15.11
N ALA A 180 -39.78 28.85 -14.32
CA ALA A 180 -39.15 30.17 -14.31
C ALA A 180 -37.99 30.25 -15.32
N GLU A 181 -38.11 31.15 -16.29
CA GLU A 181 -37.07 31.56 -17.24
C GLU A 181 -35.71 31.86 -16.55
N PRO A 182 -34.58 31.70 -17.28
CA PRO A 182 -33.26 31.77 -16.69
C PRO A 182 -32.88 33.22 -16.35
N ALA A 183 -32.98 33.58 -15.07
CA ALA A 183 -32.24 34.72 -14.55
C ALA A 183 -30.75 34.33 -14.39
N SER A 184 -29.89 35.10 -15.04
CA SER A 184 -28.42 34.96 -15.05
C SER A 184 -27.83 34.67 -13.65
N PRO A 185 -26.81 33.80 -13.52
CA PRO A 185 -26.23 33.50 -12.22
C PRO A 185 -25.37 34.69 -11.75
N VAL A 186 -25.91 35.44 -10.77
CA VAL A 186 -25.07 36.30 -9.93
C VAL A 186 -24.25 35.37 -9.05
N ALA A 187 -22.94 35.45 -9.20
CA ALA A 187 -21.96 34.73 -8.40
C ALA A 187 -22.17 35.07 -6.91
N ALA A 188 -22.72 34.11 -6.16
CA ALA A 188 -22.68 34.13 -4.71
C ALA A 188 -21.26 33.75 -4.30
N ASP A 189 -20.51 34.78 -3.89
CA ASP A 189 -19.21 34.68 -3.25
C ASP A 189 -19.39 33.97 -1.88
N SER A 190 -19.26 32.65 -1.89
CA SER A 190 -19.28 31.83 -0.68
C SER A 190 -17.88 31.81 -0.09
N ALA A 191 -17.66 32.68 0.90
CA ALA A 191 -16.48 32.70 1.73
C ALA A 191 -16.21 31.31 2.32
N ALA A 192 -15.14 30.67 1.84
CA ALA A 192 -14.65 29.40 2.35
C ALA A 192 -14.14 29.58 3.79
N GLN A 193 -14.81 28.93 4.75
CA GLN A 193 -14.19 28.62 6.03
C GLN A 193 -12.97 27.70 5.80
N PRO A 194 -11.90 27.78 6.62
CA PRO A 194 -10.71 26.95 6.45
C PRO A 194 -11.11 25.49 6.64
N GLY A 195 -11.28 24.79 5.51
CA GLY A 195 -11.64 23.38 5.48
C GLY A 195 -10.51 22.55 6.07
N GLU A 196 -10.83 21.79 7.11
CA GLU A 196 -10.02 20.64 7.52
C GLU A 196 -9.76 19.79 6.28
N ALA A 197 -8.50 19.66 5.88
CA ALA A 197 -8.14 18.93 4.67
C ALA A 197 -8.56 17.46 4.85
N THR A 198 -9.53 17.00 4.06
CA THR A 198 -9.97 15.60 4.07
C THR A 198 -8.76 14.69 3.88
N PRO A 199 -8.55 13.66 4.73
CA PRO A 199 -7.44 12.76 4.58
C PRO A 199 -7.47 12.10 3.18
N PRO A 200 -6.30 11.86 2.57
CA PRO A 200 -6.27 11.22 1.26
C PRO A 200 -6.87 9.82 1.34
N LYS A 201 -7.63 9.46 0.31
CA LYS A 201 -8.25 8.15 0.18
C LYS A 201 -7.31 7.21 -0.56
N ASP A 202 -7.21 5.97 -0.09
CA ASP A 202 -6.51 4.89 -0.78
C ASP A 202 -7.53 3.94 -1.44
N ALA A 203 -7.89 4.23 -2.70
CA ALA A 203 -8.91 3.49 -3.42
C ALA A 203 -8.53 2.02 -3.66
N VAL A 204 -7.23 1.73 -3.81
CA VAL A 204 -6.72 0.37 -4.04
C VAL A 204 -6.84 -0.47 -2.77
N LEU A 205 -6.40 0.06 -1.64
CA LEU A 205 -6.56 -0.58 -0.33
C LEU A 205 -8.05 -0.75 0.02
N GLN A 206 -8.87 0.29 -0.20
CA GLN A 206 -10.30 0.22 0.03
C GLN A 206 -10.95 -0.91 -0.79
N ARG A 207 -10.57 -1.05 -2.07
CA ARG A 207 -11.07 -2.12 -2.93
C ARG A 207 -10.73 -3.50 -2.39
N ALA A 208 -9.51 -3.73 -1.93
CA ALA A 208 -9.11 -5.02 -1.36
C ALA A 208 -9.93 -5.39 -0.11
N ILE A 209 -10.19 -4.41 0.76
CA ILE A 209 -11.06 -4.61 1.94
C ILE A 209 -12.49 -4.94 1.50
N HIS A 210 -13.03 -4.23 0.51
CA HIS A 210 -14.36 -4.50 -0.02
C HIS A 210 -14.48 -5.89 -0.65
N LEU A 211 -13.44 -6.35 -1.37
CA LEU A 211 -13.40 -7.71 -1.91
C LEU A 211 -13.44 -8.75 -0.81
N HIS A 212 -12.66 -8.58 0.26
CA HIS A 212 -12.68 -9.50 1.39
C HIS A 212 -14.08 -9.60 2.02
N ARG A 213 -14.70 -8.45 2.33
CA ARG A 213 -16.04 -8.39 2.90
C ARG A 213 -17.09 -9.01 1.98
N GLY A 214 -16.98 -8.78 0.68
CA GLY A 214 -17.83 -9.41 -0.33
C GLY A 214 -17.71 -10.94 -0.33
N LEU A 215 -16.48 -11.48 -0.28
CA LEU A 215 -16.24 -12.92 -0.20
C LEU A 215 -16.80 -13.53 1.10
N GLN A 216 -16.65 -12.84 2.23
CA GLN A 216 -17.24 -13.29 3.50
C GLN A 216 -18.76 -13.36 3.44
N ALA A 217 -19.41 -12.32 2.87
CA ALA A 217 -20.85 -12.29 2.72
C ALA A 217 -21.37 -13.45 1.86
N LEU A 218 -20.67 -13.76 0.76
CA LEU A 218 -21.00 -14.89 -0.10
C LEU A 218 -20.78 -16.24 0.59
N ALA A 219 -19.70 -16.38 1.36
CA ALA A 219 -19.42 -17.60 2.12
C ALA A 219 -20.48 -17.85 3.21
N GLY A 220 -20.88 -16.79 3.93
CA GLY A 220 -21.94 -16.85 4.95
C GLY A 220 -23.33 -17.16 4.37
N ALA A 221 -23.64 -16.65 3.17
CA ALA A 221 -24.90 -16.94 2.48
C ALA A 221 -25.01 -18.40 1.98
N THR A 222 -23.90 -19.13 1.90
CA THR A 222 -23.85 -20.50 1.37
C THR A 222 -24.03 -21.56 2.46
N GLN A 223 -24.15 -21.19 3.74
CA GLN A 223 -24.46 -22.15 4.81
C GLN A 223 -25.92 -22.59 4.71
N PRO A 224 -26.21 -23.90 4.61
CA PRO A 224 -27.58 -24.40 4.60
C PRO A 224 -28.27 -24.02 5.91
N PRO A 225 -29.58 -23.70 5.90
CA PRO A 225 -30.30 -23.35 7.11
C PRO A 225 -30.18 -24.50 8.13
N PRO A 226 -30.03 -24.19 9.44
CA PRO A 226 -29.94 -25.22 10.45
C PRO A 226 -31.19 -26.10 10.40
N ALA A 227 -31.00 -27.42 10.38
CA ALA A 227 -32.10 -28.38 10.40
C ALA A 227 -33.00 -28.07 11.60
N ARG A 228 -34.28 -27.77 11.34
CA ARG A 228 -35.27 -27.63 12.40
C ARG A 228 -35.40 -28.99 13.08
N LYS A 229 -35.12 -29.01 14.39
CA LYS A 229 -35.40 -30.16 15.25
C LYS A 229 -36.90 -30.27 15.51
#